data_AF-A0A8H3G616-F1
#
_entry.id   AF-A0A8H3G616-F1
#
_cell.length_a   1.000
_cell.length_b   1.000
_cell.length_c   1.000
_cell.angle_alpha   90.00
_cell.angle_beta   90.00
_cell.angle_gamma   90.00
#
_symmetry.space_group_name_H-M   'P 1'
#
loop_
_entity.id
_entity.type
_entity.pdbx_description
1 polymer ?
#
loop_
_entity_poly.entity_id
_entity_poly.type
_entity_poly.pdbx_seq_one_letter_code
_entity_poly.pdbx_strand_id
1 'polypeptide(L)'
;MLFKTSAIVALAVAPYAFAQNNAVGLQSIIAQFKNAKLTPDPITTFNPTALLGVTYGSSAIDAGKPQTVDAVKPQPKLTLTPVVDSSDVTASGTYTVAMIDADYAGASQAEGQTRHWLVNGVKATGTSAPWTLDTNAGTNITAYGGPFPAEGSGAHRYMLLVLAQPSSFSAPAAPAANSPIEKFDFEAYVKSAGLGNIVAGTYITVEQGTATVSAEATSSVDTATLSVPSSAASGSGSATGSRTGSATASSTAPAASSTNSASGRVVEWGMLGAAVLLGAIAL
;
A
#
# COMPACT_ATOMS: atom_id res chain seq x y z
N MET A 1 -6.22 -52.16 23.66
CA MET A 1 -5.10 -51.18 23.76
C MET A 1 -4.51 -50.98 22.38
N LEU A 2 -4.16 -49.82 21.87
CA LEU A 2 -4.44 -48.42 22.16
C LEU A 2 -3.69 -47.66 21.02
N PHE A 3 -4.40 -46.82 20.25
CA PHE A 3 -3.92 -45.67 19.44
C PHE A 3 -2.92 -45.90 18.27
N LYS A 4 -2.84 -45.08 17.20
CA LYS A 4 -2.98 -43.61 17.08
C LYS A 4 -3.22 -43.18 15.61
N THR A 5 -4.32 -42.45 15.41
CA THR A 5 -4.44 -41.20 14.61
C THR A 5 -3.61 -41.01 13.31
N SER A 6 -4.29 -41.16 12.18
CA SER A 6 -4.02 -40.37 10.97
C SER A 6 -4.89 -39.11 11.01
N ALA A 7 -4.32 -37.98 11.39
CA ALA A 7 -4.97 -36.69 11.25
C ALA A 7 -3.91 -35.59 11.06
N ILE A 8 -4.31 -34.56 10.30
CA ILE A 8 -3.68 -33.25 10.11
C ILE A 8 -2.72 -33.15 8.90
N VAL A 9 -3.31 -33.08 7.71
CA VAL A 9 -2.84 -32.18 6.62
C VAL A 9 -4.09 -31.54 5.98
N ALA A 10 -4.79 -30.69 6.71
CA ALA A 10 -5.93 -29.93 6.16
C ALA A 10 -6.01 -28.48 6.65
N LEU A 11 -5.15 -28.05 7.59
CA LEU A 11 -5.28 -26.74 8.24
C LEU A 11 -4.48 -25.60 7.57
N ALA A 12 -3.57 -25.92 6.64
CA ALA A 12 -2.75 -24.91 5.96
C ALA A 12 -3.24 -24.51 4.56
N VAL A 13 -4.18 -25.26 3.97
CA VAL A 13 -4.63 -25.02 2.58
C VAL A 13 -5.56 -23.79 2.49
N ALA A 14 -6.46 -23.62 3.44
CA ALA A 14 -7.37 -22.47 3.47
C ALA A 14 -6.64 -21.12 3.63
N PRO A 15 -5.78 -20.89 4.65
CA PRO A 15 -5.08 -19.60 4.78
C PRO A 15 -4.16 -19.32 3.58
N TYR A 16 -3.58 -20.35 2.97
CA TYR A 16 -2.76 -20.20 1.76
C TYR A 16 -3.60 -19.78 0.55
N ALA A 17 -4.77 -20.38 0.34
CA ALA A 17 -5.69 -19.98 -0.74
C ALA A 17 -6.23 -18.54 -0.55
N PHE A 18 -6.55 -18.14 0.68
CA PHE A 18 -6.94 -16.76 0.99
C PHE A 18 -5.80 -15.76 0.72
N ALA A 19 -4.57 -16.08 1.13
CA ALA A 19 -3.40 -15.24 0.85
C ALA A 19 -3.12 -15.11 -0.66
N GLN A 20 -3.25 -16.21 -1.42
CA GLN A 20 -3.09 -16.18 -2.88
C GLN A 20 -4.15 -15.31 -3.56
N ASN A 21 -5.42 -15.39 -3.15
CA ASN A 21 -6.48 -14.57 -3.73
C ASN A 21 -6.26 -13.07 -3.49
N ASN A 22 -5.78 -12.70 -2.29
CA ASN A 22 -5.49 -11.31 -1.96
C ASN A 22 -4.26 -10.78 -2.70
N ALA A 23 -3.22 -11.60 -2.88
CA ALA A 23 -2.05 -11.24 -3.68
C ALA A 23 -2.41 -11.01 -5.16
N VAL A 24 -3.27 -11.86 -5.73
CA VAL A 24 -3.85 -11.65 -7.07
C VAL A 24 -4.68 -10.36 -7.11
N GLY A 25 -5.44 -10.08 -6.05
CA GLY A 25 -6.17 -8.82 -5.89
C GLY A 25 -5.27 -7.58 -5.98
N LEU A 26 -4.09 -7.60 -5.33
CA LEU A 26 -3.13 -6.49 -5.43
C LEU A 26 -2.59 -6.33 -6.85
N GLN A 27 -2.20 -7.42 -7.50
CA GLN A 27 -1.70 -7.35 -8.88
C GLN A 27 -2.79 -6.87 -9.85
N SER A 28 -4.04 -7.29 -9.63
CA SER A 28 -5.19 -6.85 -10.40
C SER A 28 -5.39 -5.35 -10.29
N ILE A 29 -5.42 -4.80 -9.07
CA ILE A 29 -5.67 -3.36 -8.92
C ILE A 29 -4.52 -2.51 -9.47
N ILE A 30 -3.27 -2.98 -9.34
CA ILE A 30 -2.11 -2.33 -9.96
C ILE A 30 -2.24 -2.31 -11.49
N ALA A 31 -2.60 -3.44 -12.11
CA ALA A 31 -2.80 -3.52 -13.55
C ALA A 31 -3.96 -2.61 -14.00
N GLN A 32 -5.03 -2.54 -13.21
CA GLN A 32 -6.18 -1.70 -13.54
C GLN A 32 -5.85 -0.21 -13.47
N PHE A 33 -5.08 0.24 -12.47
CA PHE A 33 -4.63 1.64 -12.40
C PHE A 33 -3.76 2.04 -13.60
N LYS A 34 -2.93 1.12 -14.11
CA LYS A 34 -2.15 1.33 -15.34
C LYS A 34 -3.05 1.39 -16.57
N ASN A 35 -3.96 0.42 -16.74
CA ASN A 35 -4.86 0.36 -17.88
C ASN A 35 -5.83 1.55 -17.93
N ALA A 36 -6.27 2.01 -16.76
CA ALA A 36 -7.14 3.18 -16.63
C ALA A 36 -6.39 4.50 -16.76
N LYS A 37 -5.08 4.51 -17.06
CA LYS A 37 -4.24 5.71 -17.18
C LYS A 37 -4.30 6.59 -15.91
N LEU A 38 -4.31 5.95 -14.75
CA LEU A 38 -4.21 6.63 -13.45
C LEU A 38 -2.76 6.66 -12.95
N THR A 39 -1.93 5.78 -13.51
CA THR A 39 -0.47 5.76 -13.34
C THR A 39 0.19 5.69 -14.71
N PRO A 40 1.32 6.40 -14.94
CA PRO A 40 2.06 7.24 -14.00
C PRO A 40 1.52 8.68 -13.84
N ASP A 41 0.42 9.02 -14.49
CA ASP A 41 -0.25 10.33 -14.41
C ASP A 41 -1.73 10.08 -14.16
N PRO A 42 -2.39 10.69 -13.15
CA PRO A 42 -1.92 11.74 -12.24
C PRO A 42 -1.09 11.29 -11.03
N ILE A 43 -0.99 10.00 -10.74
CA ILE A 43 -0.15 9.51 -9.63
C ILE A 43 1.07 8.74 -10.16
N THR A 44 2.25 9.16 -9.73
CA THR A 44 3.53 8.59 -10.22
C THR A 44 3.77 7.18 -9.74
N THR A 45 3.34 6.86 -8.51
CA THR A 45 3.61 5.57 -7.85
C THR A 45 2.35 5.01 -7.21
N PHE A 46 2.04 3.75 -7.51
CA PHE A 46 0.95 3.01 -6.88
C PHE A 46 1.41 1.57 -6.56
N ASN A 47 1.86 1.38 -5.32
CA ASN A 47 2.37 0.11 -4.80
C ASN A 47 1.61 -0.29 -3.53
N PRO A 48 0.32 -0.62 -3.63
CA PRO A 48 -0.51 -0.94 -2.47
C PRO A 48 -0.02 -2.21 -1.77
N THR A 49 -0.08 -2.21 -0.44
CA THR A 49 0.19 -3.35 0.44
C THR A 49 -1.08 -3.92 1.07
N ALA A 50 -2.23 -3.27 0.84
CA ALA A 50 -3.54 -3.65 1.32
C ALA A 50 -4.61 -3.46 0.23
N LEU A 51 -5.71 -4.19 0.36
CA LEU A 51 -6.89 -4.04 -0.48
C LEU A 51 -7.90 -3.10 0.17
N LEU A 52 -8.44 -2.19 -0.64
CA LEU A 52 -9.49 -1.26 -0.24
C LEU A 52 -10.86 -1.84 -0.62
N GLY A 53 -11.68 -2.16 0.37
CA GLY A 53 -13.10 -2.43 0.18
C GLY A 53 -13.90 -1.13 0.23
N VAL A 54 -14.79 -0.94 -0.75
CA VAL A 54 -15.65 0.25 -0.83
C VAL A 54 -17.09 -0.21 -1.03
N THR A 55 -18.00 0.34 -0.25
CA THR A 55 -19.42 -0.02 -0.31
C THR A 55 -20.28 1.24 -0.26
N TYR A 56 -21.14 1.40 -1.26
CA TYR A 56 -22.17 2.43 -1.30
C TYR A 56 -23.51 1.80 -0.90
N GLY A 57 -24.05 2.21 0.25
CA GLY A 57 -25.24 1.56 0.83
C GLY A 57 -24.98 0.09 1.13
N SER A 58 -25.63 -0.82 0.39
CA SER A 58 -25.45 -2.28 0.45
C SER A 58 -24.61 -2.85 -0.70
N SER A 59 -24.17 -2.01 -1.64
CA SER A 59 -23.51 -2.44 -2.87
C SER A 59 -22.01 -2.23 -2.78
N ALA A 60 -21.25 -3.32 -2.82
CA ALA A 60 -19.82 -3.25 -3.02
C ALA A 60 -19.52 -2.83 -4.47
N ILE A 61 -18.42 -2.12 -4.67
CA ILE A 61 -17.95 -1.77 -6.03
C ILE A 61 -16.83 -2.71 -6.46
N ASP A 62 -16.78 -3.00 -7.75
CA ASP A 62 -15.56 -3.51 -8.37
C ASP A 62 -14.81 -2.35 -9.03
N ALA A 63 -13.49 -2.43 -8.99
CA ALA A 63 -12.62 -1.43 -9.58
C ALA A 63 -12.94 -1.23 -11.08
N GLY A 64 -13.05 0.03 -11.50
CA GLY A 64 -13.33 0.43 -12.87
C GLY A 64 -14.76 0.18 -13.38
N LYS A 65 -15.64 -0.40 -12.56
CA LYS A 65 -17.06 -0.57 -12.96
C LYS A 65 -17.74 0.80 -13.07
N PRO A 66 -18.49 1.05 -14.15
CA PRO A 66 -19.37 2.20 -14.25
C PRO A 66 -20.39 2.23 -13.13
N GLN A 67 -20.58 3.40 -12.52
CA GLN A 67 -21.58 3.67 -11.50
C GLN A 67 -22.50 4.80 -11.97
N THR A 68 -23.75 4.78 -11.50
CA THR A 68 -24.67 5.90 -11.71
C THR A 68 -24.45 6.97 -10.64
N VAL A 69 -24.69 8.24 -10.99
CA VAL A 69 -24.61 9.37 -10.05
C VAL A 69 -25.37 9.10 -8.75
N ASP A 70 -26.60 8.57 -8.83
CA ASP A 70 -27.42 8.31 -7.64
C ASP A 70 -26.82 7.22 -6.74
N ALA A 71 -26.19 6.20 -7.32
CA ALA A 71 -25.58 5.11 -6.54
C ALA A 71 -24.39 5.58 -5.70
N VAL A 72 -23.66 6.58 -6.18
CA VAL A 72 -22.43 7.08 -5.54
C VAL A 72 -22.60 8.46 -4.90
N LYS A 73 -23.82 9.00 -4.89
CA LYS A 73 -24.17 10.20 -4.16
C LYS A 73 -23.89 10.12 -2.64
N PRO A 74 -24.19 9.02 -1.92
CA PRO A 74 -23.84 8.93 -0.50
C PRO A 74 -22.35 8.67 -0.29
N GLN A 75 -21.80 9.10 0.84
CA GLN A 75 -20.42 8.76 1.23
C GLN A 75 -20.29 7.23 1.41
N PRO A 76 -19.24 6.59 0.86
CA PRO A 76 -19.06 5.15 0.98
C PRO A 76 -18.56 4.75 2.37
N LYS A 77 -18.79 3.48 2.72
CA LYS A 77 -18.07 2.80 3.80
C LYS A 77 -16.79 2.18 3.25
N LEU A 78 -15.71 2.30 4.01
CA LEU A 78 -14.38 1.84 3.61
C LEU A 78 -13.87 0.76 4.56
N THR A 79 -13.28 -0.28 3.99
CA THR A 79 -12.56 -1.31 4.73
C THR A 79 -11.16 -1.52 4.20
N LEU A 80 -10.22 -1.88 5.07
CA LEU A 80 -8.83 -2.10 4.73
C LEU A 80 -8.43 -3.53 5.07
N THR A 81 -7.94 -4.27 4.07
CA THR A 81 -7.48 -5.65 4.22
C THR A 81 -5.96 -5.72 3.99
N PRO A 82 -5.13 -5.93 5.02
CA PRO A 82 -3.70 -6.13 4.82
C PRO A 82 -3.44 -7.38 3.97
N VAL A 83 -2.50 -7.28 3.04
CA VAL A 83 -2.09 -8.39 2.17
C VAL A 83 -0.60 -8.66 2.29
N VAL A 84 0.20 -7.60 2.37
CA VAL A 84 1.64 -7.66 2.60
C VAL A 84 1.93 -7.11 4.00
N ASP A 85 2.78 -7.81 4.75
CA ASP A 85 3.26 -7.32 6.04
C ASP A 85 4.00 -5.99 5.85
N SER A 86 3.44 -4.92 6.40
CA SER A 86 3.96 -3.56 6.29
C SER A 86 3.73 -2.81 7.60
N SER A 87 4.71 -2.03 8.02
CA SER A 87 4.57 -1.12 9.18
C SER A 87 3.51 -0.03 8.96
N ASP A 88 3.20 0.26 7.71
CA ASP A 88 2.26 1.31 7.32
C ASP A 88 0.80 0.88 7.43
N VAL A 89 0.53 -0.43 7.55
CA VAL A 89 -0.82 -1.00 7.57
C VAL A 89 -1.03 -1.79 8.85
N THR A 90 -1.73 -1.17 9.81
CA THR A 90 -2.00 -1.77 11.13
C THR A 90 -3.44 -1.52 11.59
N ALA A 91 -3.92 -2.35 12.52
CA ALA A 91 -5.26 -2.28 13.09
C ALA A 91 -5.56 -0.98 13.85
N SER A 92 -4.51 -0.31 14.34
CA SER A 92 -4.57 0.99 15.04
C SER A 92 -3.93 2.11 14.23
N GLY A 93 -3.69 1.87 12.94
CA GLY A 93 -3.06 2.81 12.03
C GLY A 93 -3.90 4.08 11.85
N THR A 94 -3.20 5.16 11.52
CA THR A 94 -3.82 6.42 11.10
C THR A 94 -3.55 6.62 9.62
N TYR A 95 -4.57 7.06 8.90
CA TYR A 95 -4.54 7.16 7.45
C TYR A 95 -5.12 8.49 6.98
N THR A 96 -4.73 8.88 5.77
CA THR A 96 -5.45 9.88 4.99
C THR A 96 -6.26 9.17 3.92
N VAL A 97 -7.54 9.51 3.81
CA VAL A 97 -8.44 9.02 2.77
C VAL A 97 -8.70 10.13 1.78
N ALA A 98 -8.64 9.82 0.48
CA ALA A 98 -8.91 10.77 -0.58
C ALA A 98 -9.79 10.17 -1.67
N MET A 99 -10.69 10.99 -2.24
CA MET A 99 -11.36 10.71 -3.51
C MET A 99 -11.01 11.80 -4.51
N ILE A 100 -10.42 11.40 -5.63
CA ILE A 100 -9.77 12.28 -6.59
C ILE A 100 -10.31 11.95 -7.98
N ASP A 101 -10.87 12.95 -8.65
CA ASP A 101 -11.33 12.84 -10.03
C ASP A 101 -10.19 13.21 -10.99
N ALA A 102 -9.75 12.22 -11.76
CA ALA A 102 -8.75 12.35 -12.80
C ALA A 102 -9.35 12.64 -14.18
N ASP A 103 -10.64 12.96 -14.25
CA ASP A 103 -11.37 13.22 -15.49
C ASP A 103 -11.40 11.96 -16.40
N TYR A 104 -11.84 12.09 -17.65
CA TYR A 104 -11.88 10.99 -18.61
C TYR A 104 -10.47 10.48 -18.98
N ALA A 105 -10.39 9.24 -19.47
CA ALA A 105 -9.11 8.64 -19.86
C ALA A 105 -8.41 9.45 -20.96
N GLY A 106 -7.18 9.90 -20.70
CA GLY A 106 -6.41 10.75 -21.62
C GLY A 106 -6.62 12.26 -21.44
N ALA A 107 -7.49 12.68 -20.51
CA ALA A 107 -7.60 14.09 -20.13
C ALA A 107 -6.28 14.62 -19.54
N SER A 108 -5.94 15.88 -19.87
CA SER A 108 -4.74 16.53 -19.34
C SER A 108 -4.84 16.76 -17.84
N GLN A 109 -3.78 16.42 -17.12
CA GLN A 109 -3.67 16.61 -15.67
C GLN A 109 -2.92 17.90 -15.28
N ALA A 110 -2.61 18.77 -16.25
CA ALA A 110 -1.77 19.96 -16.05
C ALA A 110 -2.39 21.01 -15.10
N GLU A 111 -3.73 21.05 -15.01
CA GLU A 111 -4.46 21.93 -14.08
C GLU A 111 -4.72 21.26 -12.72
N GLY A 112 -4.17 20.07 -12.49
CA GLY A 112 -4.45 19.25 -11.31
C GLY A 112 -5.73 18.42 -11.44
N GLN A 113 -6.02 17.69 -10.37
CA GLN A 113 -7.17 16.79 -10.25
C GLN A 113 -8.25 17.42 -9.40
N THR A 114 -9.52 17.03 -9.56
CA THR A 114 -10.60 17.55 -8.71
C THR A 114 -10.70 16.74 -7.42
N ARG A 115 -10.61 17.41 -6.27
CA ARG A 115 -10.68 16.79 -4.94
C ARG A 115 -12.13 16.66 -4.47
N HIS A 116 -12.69 15.46 -4.57
CA HIS A 116 -14.06 15.16 -4.13
C HIS A 116 -14.19 14.82 -2.65
N TRP A 117 -13.11 14.32 -2.06
CA TRP A 117 -13.06 13.96 -0.65
C TRP A 117 -11.61 13.95 -0.18
N LEU A 118 -11.35 14.50 1.01
CA LEU A 118 -10.04 14.42 1.63
C LEU A 118 -10.19 14.50 3.15
N VAL A 119 -9.77 13.45 3.83
CA VAL A 119 -9.86 13.33 5.29
C VAL A 119 -8.51 12.90 5.84
N ASN A 120 -7.94 13.69 6.73
CA ASN A 120 -6.74 13.31 7.47
C ASN A 120 -7.15 12.72 8.83
N GLY A 121 -6.32 11.85 9.39
CA GLY A 121 -6.52 11.32 10.75
C GLY A 121 -7.56 10.20 10.83
N VAL A 122 -7.89 9.55 9.71
CA VAL A 122 -8.81 8.42 9.65
C VAL A 122 -8.21 7.25 10.43
N LYS A 123 -9.00 6.63 11.31
CA LYS A 123 -8.54 5.52 12.16
C LYS A 123 -9.01 4.18 11.61
N ALA A 124 -8.11 3.20 11.53
CA ALA A 124 -8.55 1.82 11.41
C ALA A 124 -9.17 1.36 12.74
N THR A 125 -10.26 0.59 12.64
CA THR A 125 -11.00 0.06 13.79
C THR A 125 -11.36 -1.40 13.54
N GLY A 126 -11.43 -2.19 14.61
CA GLY A 126 -11.73 -3.62 14.59
C GLY A 126 -10.61 -4.46 15.21
N THR A 127 -10.95 -5.70 15.60
CA THR A 127 -10.01 -6.64 16.23
C THR A 127 -9.33 -7.57 15.23
N SER A 128 -9.92 -7.73 14.04
CA SER A 128 -9.40 -8.54 12.93
C SER A 128 -9.70 -7.88 11.59
N ALA A 129 -8.84 -8.12 10.60
CA ALA A 129 -9.09 -7.68 9.23
C ALA A 129 -10.32 -8.38 8.61
N PRO A 130 -11.04 -7.72 7.68
CA PRO A 130 -10.83 -6.35 7.22
C PRO A 130 -11.21 -5.31 8.29
N TRP A 131 -10.36 -4.30 8.47
CA TRP A 131 -10.61 -3.22 9.43
C TRP A 131 -11.52 -2.17 8.81
N THR A 132 -12.40 -1.56 9.62
CA THR A 132 -13.20 -0.42 9.18
C THR A 132 -12.37 0.85 9.28
N LEU A 133 -12.35 1.66 8.23
CA LEU A 133 -11.76 2.99 8.28
C LEU A 133 -12.82 3.98 8.79
N ASP A 134 -12.67 4.42 10.03
CA ASP A 134 -13.56 5.41 10.64
C ASP A 134 -13.16 6.83 10.20
N THR A 135 -13.88 7.33 9.20
CA THR A 135 -13.66 8.65 8.64
C THR A 135 -14.24 9.77 9.49
N ASN A 136 -15.11 9.47 10.46
CA ASN A 136 -15.66 10.47 11.38
C ASN A 136 -14.67 10.84 12.48
N ALA A 137 -13.70 9.97 12.77
CA ALA A 137 -12.59 10.27 13.67
C ALA A 137 -11.58 11.25 13.05
N GLY A 138 -11.62 11.45 11.74
CA GLY A 138 -10.70 12.31 11.01
C GLY A 138 -11.15 13.77 10.91
N THR A 139 -10.25 14.61 10.41
CA THR A 139 -10.53 16.01 10.04
C THR A 139 -10.80 16.08 8.54
N ASN A 140 -12.00 16.54 8.17
CA ASN A 140 -12.34 16.82 6.79
C ASN A 140 -11.57 18.04 6.28
N ILE A 141 -10.69 17.82 5.32
CA ILE A 141 -10.11 18.88 4.50
C ILE A 141 -11.08 19.26 3.40
N THR A 142 -11.68 18.27 2.76
CA THR A 142 -12.85 18.44 1.91
C THR A 142 -13.83 17.32 2.23
N ALA A 143 -15.04 17.69 2.64
CA ALA A 143 -16.11 16.73 2.90
C ALA A 143 -16.48 15.99 1.61
N TYR A 144 -16.97 14.76 1.75
CA TYR A 144 -17.37 13.95 0.59
C TYR A 144 -18.46 14.66 -0.22
N GLY A 145 -18.20 14.87 -1.51
CA GLY A 145 -19.25 15.11 -2.50
C GLY A 145 -19.19 14.09 -3.61
N GLY A 146 -20.33 13.42 -3.83
CA GLY A 146 -20.43 12.35 -4.81
C GLY A 146 -20.09 12.80 -6.24
N PRO A 147 -19.62 11.87 -7.08
CA PRO A 147 -19.42 12.09 -8.51
C PRO A 147 -20.60 12.77 -9.20
N PHE A 148 -20.31 13.83 -9.94
CA PHE A 148 -21.27 14.53 -10.78
C PHE A 148 -20.55 15.18 -11.97
N PRO A 149 -20.01 14.36 -12.89
CA PRO A 149 -19.29 14.88 -14.04
C PRO A 149 -20.23 15.73 -14.92
N ALA A 150 -19.66 16.64 -15.69
CA ALA A 150 -20.43 17.46 -16.62
C ALA A 150 -21.07 16.57 -17.70
N GLU A 151 -22.23 16.97 -18.20
CA GLU A 151 -22.86 16.23 -19.29
C GLU A 151 -21.98 16.25 -20.54
N GLY A 152 -21.72 15.08 -21.12
CA GLY A 152 -20.93 14.94 -22.33
C GLY A 152 -19.41 15.05 -22.17
N SER A 153 -18.88 15.20 -20.94
CA SER A 153 -17.43 15.17 -20.67
C SER A 153 -16.83 13.77 -20.68
N GLY A 154 -17.65 12.73 -20.88
CA GLY A 154 -17.23 11.34 -20.89
C GLY A 154 -17.17 10.72 -19.49
N ALA A 155 -16.68 9.48 -19.42
CA ALA A 155 -16.57 8.75 -18.17
C ALA A 155 -15.36 9.21 -17.34
N HIS A 156 -15.63 10.00 -16.31
CA HIS A 156 -14.64 10.46 -15.34
C HIS A 156 -14.16 9.31 -14.44
N ARG A 157 -12.88 9.29 -14.09
CA ARG A 157 -12.25 8.25 -13.26
C ARG A 157 -11.99 8.78 -11.86
N TYR A 158 -12.76 8.29 -10.89
CA TYR A 158 -12.65 8.71 -9.49
C TYR A 158 -11.84 7.69 -8.70
N MET A 159 -10.62 8.05 -8.32
CA MET A 159 -9.75 7.25 -7.48
C MET A 159 -10.13 7.41 -6.02
N LEU A 160 -10.36 6.30 -5.32
CA LEU A 160 -10.42 6.26 -3.86
C LEU A 160 -9.09 5.72 -3.34
N LEU A 161 -8.36 6.53 -2.58
CA LEU A 161 -7.00 6.26 -2.14
C LEU A 161 -6.91 6.31 -0.61
N VAL A 162 -6.10 5.42 -0.05
CA VAL A 162 -5.74 5.40 1.37
C VAL A 162 -4.23 5.51 1.47
N LEU A 163 -3.76 6.53 2.19
CA LEU A 163 -2.36 6.80 2.41
C LEU A 163 -2.01 6.58 3.87
N ALA A 164 -0.82 6.02 4.11
CA ALA A 164 -0.28 5.95 5.45
C ALA A 164 -0.05 7.36 6.01
N GLN A 165 -0.51 7.61 7.23
CA GLN A 165 -0.30 8.89 7.92
C GLN A 165 0.69 8.69 9.07
N PRO A 166 2.00 8.92 8.85
CA PRO A 166 3.02 8.75 9.89
C PRO A 166 2.87 9.79 11.00
N SER A 167 3.56 9.60 12.12
CA SER A 167 3.59 10.57 13.23
C SER A 167 4.22 11.92 12.85
N SER A 168 5.04 11.95 11.80
CA SER A 168 5.62 13.16 11.22
C SER A 168 4.65 13.94 10.32
N PHE A 169 3.45 13.41 10.07
CA PHE A 169 2.44 14.08 9.25
C PHE A 169 2.10 15.46 9.82
N SER A 170 1.98 16.44 8.93
CA SER A 170 1.49 17.77 9.26
C SER A 170 0.59 18.25 8.14
N ALA A 171 -0.69 18.52 8.43
CA ALA A 171 -1.60 19.04 7.43
C ALA A 171 -1.09 20.38 6.86
N PRO A 172 -0.99 20.53 5.52
CA PRO A 172 -0.67 21.81 4.89
C PRO A 172 -1.74 22.86 5.20
N ALA A 173 -1.37 24.14 5.12
CA ALA A 173 -2.33 25.25 5.31
C ALA A 173 -3.37 25.34 4.18
N ALA A 174 -3.02 24.85 2.98
CA ALA A 174 -3.88 24.84 1.80
C ALA A 174 -3.87 23.45 1.14
N PRO A 175 -5.03 22.87 0.81
CA PRO A 175 -6.37 23.32 1.22
C PRO A 175 -6.57 23.28 2.74
N ALA A 176 -7.27 24.28 3.28
CA ALA A 176 -7.62 24.33 4.70
C ALA A 176 -8.75 23.34 5.02
N ALA A 177 -8.98 23.08 6.31
CA ALA A 177 -10.11 22.27 6.75
C ALA A 177 -11.45 22.81 6.21
N ASN A 178 -12.32 21.91 5.76
CA ASN A 178 -13.62 22.20 5.13
C ASN A 178 -13.55 23.05 3.84
N SER A 179 -12.44 23.00 3.11
CA SER A 179 -12.37 23.57 1.76
C SER A 179 -13.36 22.88 0.81
N PRO A 180 -13.97 23.61 -0.14
CA PRO A 180 -14.88 23.04 -1.12
C PRO A 180 -14.18 22.05 -2.06
N ILE A 181 -14.99 21.36 -2.87
CA ILE A 181 -14.51 20.51 -3.97
C ILE A 181 -13.94 21.40 -5.05
N GLU A 182 -12.63 21.28 -5.26
CA GLU A 182 -11.88 22.11 -6.19
C GLU A 182 -10.68 21.33 -6.74
N LYS A 183 -10.10 21.85 -7.83
CA LYS A 183 -8.85 21.33 -8.36
C LYS A 183 -7.70 21.53 -7.38
N PHE A 184 -6.78 20.59 -7.34
CA PHE A 184 -5.49 20.71 -6.65
C PHE A 184 -4.47 19.74 -7.23
N ASP A 185 -3.21 19.92 -6.84
CA ASP A 185 -2.16 18.95 -7.07
C ASP A 185 -2.13 17.97 -5.89
N PHE A 186 -2.60 16.74 -6.14
CA PHE A 186 -2.63 15.69 -5.13
C PHE A 186 -1.22 15.29 -4.68
N GLU A 187 -0.25 15.18 -5.60
CA GLU A 187 1.10 14.80 -5.22
C GLU A 187 1.81 15.89 -4.42
N ALA A 188 1.59 17.16 -4.75
CA ALA A 188 2.10 18.28 -3.96
C ALA A 188 1.51 18.27 -2.54
N TYR A 189 0.22 17.93 -2.40
CA TYR A 189 -0.39 17.74 -1.08
C TYR A 189 0.27 16.58 -0.32
N VAL A 190 0.46 15.41 -0.95
CA VAL A 190 1.12 14.25 -0.33
C VAL A 190 2.53 14.62 0.16
N LYS A 191 3.32 15.27 -0.69
CA LYS A 191 4.70 15.69 -0.38
C LYS A 191 4.74 16.72 0.75
N SER A 192 3.93 17.77 0.67
CA SER A 192 3.92 18.86 1.68
C SER A 192 3.37 18.41 3.03
N ALA A 193 2.44 17.45 3.03
CA ALA A 193 1.86 16.91 4.25
C ALA A 193 2.77 15.90 4.97
N GLY A 194 3.84 15.43 4.31
CA GLY A 194 4.67 14.33 4.79
C GLY A 194 3.90 13.00 4.86
N LEU A 195 2.98 12.77 3.92
CA LEU A 195 2.23 11.52 3.84
C LEU A 195 3.11 10.37 3.33
N GLY A 196 2.81 9.16 3.80
CA GLY A 196 3.49 7.95 3.36
C GLY A 196 2.93 7.40 2.05
N ASN A 197 3.24 6.14 1.77
CA ASN A 197 2.80 5.47 0.55
C ASN A 197 1.27 5.36 0.47
N ILE A 198 0.76 5.28 -0.77
CA ILE A 198 -0.62 4.83 -1.03
C ILE A 198 -0.68 3.33 -0.69
N VAL A 199 -1.24 3.00 0.47
CA VAL A 199 -1.28 1.63 0.99
C VAL A 199 -2.41 0.80 0.39
N ALA A 200 -3.47 1.45 -0.07
CA ALA A 200 -4.58 0.82 -0.77
C ALA A 200 -5.28 1.83 -1.68
N GLY A 201 -5.92 1.34 -2.74
CA GLY A 201 -6.73 2.17 -3.60
C GLY A 201 -7.69 1.36 -4.46
N THR A 202 -8.73 2.01 -4.95
CA THR A 202 -9.62 1.52 -6.00
C THR A 202 -10.09 2.70 -6.83
N TYR A 203 -10.88 2.47 -7.87
CA TYR A 203 -11.50 3.55 -8.62
C TYR A 203 -12.85 3.13 -9.20
N ILE A 204 -13.70 4.11 -9.50
CA ILE A 204 -14.96 3.94 -10.22
C ILE A 204 -14.98 4.87 -11.42
N THR A 205 -15.86 4.57 -12.38
CA THR A 205 -16.16 5.48 -13.48
C THR A 205 -17.59 5.98 -13.39
N VAL A 206 -17.80 7.26 -13.67
CA VAL A 206 -19.14 7.87 -13.72
C VAL A 206 -19.19 8.77 -14.95
N GLU A 207 -20.29 8.69 -15.69
CA GLU A 207 -20.54 9.49 -16.89
C GLU A 207 -21.95 10.11 -16.79
N GLN A 208 -22.11 11.29 -17.37
CA GLN A 208 -23.40 11.96 -17.55
C GLN A 208 -23.62 12.25 -19.03
N GLY A 209 -24.80 11.87 -19.55
CA GLY A 209 -25.16 12.05 -20.95
C GLY A 209 -24.37 11.14 -21.90
N THR A 210 -24.21 11.59 -23.15
CA THR A 210 -23.39 10.92 -24.17
C THR A 210 -22.07 11.66 -24.34
N ALA A 211 -20.94 10.98 -24.14
CA ALA A 211 -19.62 11.55 -24.36
C ALA A 211 -19.50 12.28 -25.72
N THR A 212 -19.04 13.53 -25.68
CA THR A 212 -18.69 14.35 -26.87
C THR A 212 -17.19 14.45 -27.07
N VAL A 213 -16.41 13.96 -26.11
CA VAL A 213 -14.95 13.89 -26.14
C VAL A 213 -14.48 12.51 -26.61
N SER A 214 -13.26 12.46 -27.15
CA SER A 214 -12.60 11.20 -27.49
C SER A 214 -11.71 10.77 -26.32
N ALA A 215 -12.23 9.88 -25.48
CA ALA A 215 -11.44 9.26 -24.42
C ALA A 215 -10.48 8.21 -25.01
N GLU A 216 -9.29 8.09 -24.41
CA GLU A 216 -8.35 7.03 -24.76
C GLU A 216 -8.94 5.65 -24.43
N ALA A 217 -8.61 4.67 -25.28
CA ALA A 217 -9.04 3.30 -25.06
C ALA A 217 -8.39 2.71 -23.79
N THR A 218 -9.24 2.20 -22.90
CA THR A 218 -8.84 1.41 -21.72
C THR A 218 -9.25 -0.06 -21.93
N SER A 219 -8.43 -1.01 -21.49
CA SER A 219 -8.75 -2.44 -21.55
C SER A 219 -9.07 -3.02 -20.18
N SER A 220 -10.01 -3.96 -20.14
CA SER A 220 -10.29 -4.74 -18.93
C SER A 220 -9.09 -5.61 -18.56
N VAL A 221 -8.78 -5.69 -17.26
CA VAL A 221 -7.76 -6.61 -16.75
C VAL A 221 -8.39 -7.99 -16.54
N ASP A 222 -7.87 -8.99 -17.23
CA ASP A 222 -8.23 -10.39 -16.96
C ASP A 222 -7.41 -10.92 -15.79
N THR A 223 -8.05 -10.99 -14.62
CA THR A 223 -7.42 -11.51 -13.40
C THR A 223 -7.00 -12.97 -13.50
N ALA A 224 -7.58 -13.75 -14.42
CA ALA A 224 -7.19 -15.15 -14.63
C ALA A 224 -5.77 -15.29 -15.23
N THR A 225 -5.25 -14.23 -15.85
CA THR A 225 -3.90 -14.20 -16.41
C THR A 225 -2.83 -13.78 -15.40
N LEU A 226 -3.24 -13.27 -14.23
CA LEU A 226 -2.34 -12.80 -13.19
C LEU A 226 -1.88 -13.98 -12.32
N SER A 227 -0.66 -14.45 -12.57
CA SER A 227 -0.03 -15.53 -11.81
C SER A 227 0.75 -14.97 -10.62
N VAL A 228 0.61 -15.58 -9.45
CA VAL A 228 1.49 -15.31 -8.29
C VAL A 228 2.85 -16.00 -8.56
N PRO A 229 4.01 -15.32 -8.41
CA PRO A 229 5.28 -16.03 -8.43
C PRO A 229 5.31 -17.02 -7.27
N SER A 230 5.40 -18.31 -7.59
CA SER A 230 5.59 -19.37 -6.60
C SER A 230 6.93 -19.14 -5.93
N SER A 231 6.92 -18.83 -4.64
CA SER A 231 8.10 -18.94 -3.79
C SER A 231 8.66 -20.36 -3.94
N ALA A 232 9.83 -20.47 -4.56
CA ALA A 232 10.52 -21.72 -4.79
C ALA A 232 10.64 -22.47 -3.46
N ALA A 233 10.02 -23.64 -3.40
CA ALA A 233 10.24 -24.60 -2.33
C ALA A 233 11.74 -24.90 -2.30
N SER A 234 12.40 -24.61 -1.17
CA SER A 234 13.73 -25.09 -0.87
C SER A 234 13.70 -26.62 -0.90
N GLY A 235 14.10 -27.18 -2.05
CA GLY A 235 14.26 -28.60 -2.25
C GLY A 235 15.37 -29.11 -1.34
N SER A 236 14.99 -29.71 -0.21
CA SER A 236 15.84 -30.59 0.58
C SER A 236 16.16 -31.83 -0.24
N GLY A 237 17.18 -31.73 -1.11
CA GLY A 237 17.78 -32.87 -1.77
C GLY A 237 18.59 -33.70 -0.77
N SER A 238 17.97 -34.75 -0.24
CA SER A 238 18.68 -35.83 0.47
C SER A 238 19.61 -36.53 -0.52
N ALA A 239 20.92 -36.33 -0.38
CA ALA A 239 21.94 -37.14 -1.04
C ALA A 239 22.42 -38.23 -0.07
N THR A 240 21.97 -39.46 -0.33
CA THR A 240 22.47 -40.70 0.27
C THR A 240 23.91 -40.95 -0.19
N GLY A 241 24.85 -40.94 0.75
CA GLY A 241 26.26 -41.26 0.52
C GLY A 241 26.79 -42.21 1.58
N SER A 242 26.77 -43.49 1.27
CA SER A 242 27.30 -44.60 2.06
C SER A 242 28.82 -44.57 2.15
N ARG A 243 29.37 -44.62 3.37
CA ARG A 243 30.75 -45.06 3.63
C ARG A 243 30.85 -45.89 4.90
N THR A 244 31.13 -47.16 4.69
CA THR A 244 31.53 -48.19 5.66
C THR A 244 32.99 -47.96 6.06
N GLY A 245 33.34 -48.07 7.35
CA GLY A 245 34.73 -47.98 7.80
C GLY A 245 34.90 -48.16 9.32
N SER A 246 35.39 -49.34 9.69
CA SER A 246 35.67 -49.93 11.00
C SER A 246 36.31 -49.06 12.10
N ALA A 247 36.00 -49.46 13.34
CA ALA A 247 36.48 -49.01 14.65
C ALA A 247 37.99 -49.14 14.90
N THR A 248 38.51 -48.43 15.93
CA THR A 248 39.28 -48.97 17.08
C THR A 248 39.43 -47.89 18.18
N ALA A 249 39.47 -48.33 19.43
CA ALA A 249 39.22 -47.61 20.68
C ALA A 249 40.48 -47.10 21.44
N SER A 250 40.20 -46.42 22.57
CA SER A 250 41.01 -46.26 23.81
C SER A 250 42.09 -45.17 23.80
N SER A 251 42.40 -44.40 24.87
CA SER A 251 41.90 -44.27 26.25
C SER A 251 42.58 -43.06 26.95
N THR A 252 42.03 -42.65 28.09
CA THR A 252 42.72 -42.08 29.29
C THR A 252 43.05 -40.58 29.35
N ALA A 253 42.43 -39.90 30.34
CA ALA A 253 42.75 -38.57 30.88
C ALA A 253 43.83 -38.69 32.01
N PRO A 254 44.10 -37.70 32.89
CA PRO A 254 43.91 -36.25 32.90
C PRO A 254 45.21 -35.48 33.28
N ALA A 255 45.17 -34.14 33.41
CA ALA A 255 45.63 -33.38 34.60
C ALA A 255 46.04 -31.91 34.31
N ALA A 256 45.61 -31.05 35.25
CA ALA A 256 46.36 -29.97 35.90
C ALA A 256 46.67 -28.64 35.16
N SER A 257 45.87 -27.64 35.55
CA SER A 257 46.27 -26.40 36.26
C SER A 257 47.16 -25.32 35.63
N SER A 258 46.59 -24.11 35.73
CA SER A 258 47.15 -22.86 36.28
C SER A 258 47.93 -21.89 35.39
N THR A 259 47.43 -20.63 35.46
CA THR A 259 48.16 -19.34 35.53
C THR A 259 48.97 -18.92 34.31
N ASN A 260 49.21 -17.64 34.00
CA ASN A 260 48.65 -16.32 34.26
C ASN A 260 49.49 -15.39 33.35
N SER A 261 49.11 -14.13 33.21
CA SER A 261 49.97 -13.00 32.77
C SER A 261 50.11 -12.72 31.26
N ALA A 262 49.29 -11.75 30.83
CA ALA A 262 49.69 -10.40 30.42
C ALA A 262 50.98 -10.18 29.60
N SER A 263 50.81 -9.53 28.44
CA SER A 263 51.53 -8.35 27.91
C SER A 263 51.00 -8.12 26.49
N GLY A 264 50.22 -7.08 26.18
CA GLY A 264 50.66 -5.69 26.11
C GLY A 264 51.03 -5.37 24.66
N ARG A 265 50.32 -4.42 24.02
CA ARG A 265 50.85 -3.29 23.24
C ARG A 265 49.75 -2.56 22.46
N VAL A 266 49.63 -1.28 22.80
CA VAL A 266 48.87 -0.20 22.17
C VAL A 266 49.68 0.31 20.97
N VAL A 267 49.01 0.69 19.87
CA VAL A 267 49.53 1.71 18.94
C VAL A 267 48.38 2.63 18.51
N GLU A 268 48.51 3.87 18.94
CA GLU A 268 47.75 5.07 18.59
C GLU A 268 48.70 5.97 17.77
N TRP A 269 48.28 6.47 16.60
CA TRP A 269 48.70 7.71 15.91
C TRP A 269 47.61 7.98 14.86
N GLY A 270 47.04 9.15 14.62
CA GLY A 270 47.44 10.53 14.91
C GLY A 270 47.11 11.40 13.68
N MET A 271 46.33 12.45 13.91
CA MET A 271 45.64 13.41 13.02
C MET A 271 46.42 14.13 11.91
N LEU A 272 45.68 14.76 10.97
CA LEU A 272 45.59 16.21 10.60
C LEU A 272 45.04 16.33 9.14
N GLY A 273 44.12 17.21 8.70
CA GLY A 273 43.55 18.47 9.21
C GLY A 273 43.74 19.56 8.14
N ALA A 274 42.67 20.24 7.66
CA ALA A 274 42.70 21.63 7.17
C ALA A 274 41.30 22.14 6.74
N ALA A 275 40.97 23.37 7.16
CA ALA A 275 39.75 24.12 6.94
C ALA A 275 39.93 25.22 5.87
N VAL A 276 38.83 25.71 5.28
CA VAL A 276 38.79 26.90 4.42
C VAL A 276 37.62 27.79 4.82
N LEU A 277 37.87 29.08 4.99
CA LEU A 277 36.90 30.14 5.29
C LEU A 277 37.34 31.44 4.60
N LEU A 278 36.42 32.11 3.89
CA LEU A 278 36.42 33.50 3.37
C LEU A 278 35.11 33.60 2.55
N GLY A 279 34.22 34.60 2.60
CA GLY A 279 34.15 35.94 3.20
C GLY A 279 33.20 36.75 2.29
N ALA A 280 32.20 37.46 2.82
CA ALA A 280 31.33 38.35 2.03
C ALA A 280 31.07 39.66 2.77
N ILE A 281 31.28 40.77 2.06
CA ILE A 281 31.09 42.16 2.48
C ILE A 281 29.84 42.72 1.80
N ALA A 282 29.13 43.58 2.53
CA ALA A 282 27.90 44.27 2.14
C ALA A 282 28.11 45.41 1.13
N LEU A 283 27.15 45.56 0.21
CA LEU A 283 26.40 46.78 -0.12
C LEU A 283 25.17 46.41 -0.95
#